data_AF-A0A7Z9QNU8-F1
#
_entry.id   AF-A0A7Z9QNU8-F1
#
_cell.length_a   1.000
_cell.length_b   1.000
_cell.length_c   1.000
_cell.angle_alpha   90.00
_cell.angle_beta   90.00
_cell.angle_gamma   90.00
#
_symmetry.space_group_name_H-M   'P 1'
#
loop_
_entity.id
_entity.type
_entity.pdbx_description
1 polymer ?
#
loop_
_entity_poly.entity_id
_entity_poly.type
_entity_poly.pdbx_seq_one_letter_code
_entity_poly.pdbx_strand_id
1 'polypeptide(L)'
;MVARKTIQNFCAMVIYAIVSVLVMPSTAFSIAEVSVQPAVIKSQAIGEQLTVEVKITGGEGVAGSQFILSYDTTALEYVSIKIGDYLPFDVFEVPPEASDGVIRYAVAAPRGKLSEKADGILATATFKVLDKKKSTIKLTQVKLADGNAEESASRLKRLANQMNQPQRYV
;
A
#
# COMPACT_ATOMS: atom_id res chain seq x y z
N MET A 1 -19.67 57.31 24.43
CA MET A 1 -19.49 56.01 25.13
C MET A 1 -20.13 54.80 24.39
N VAL A 2 -20.95 55.01 23.35
CA VAL A 2 -21.67 53.94 22.64
C VAL A 2 -20.82 53.22 21.57
N ALA A 3 -19.98 53.94 20.81
CA ALA A 3 -19.21 53.37 19.69
C ALA A 3 -18.17 52.29 20.08
N ARG A 4 -17.55 52.40 21.27
CA ARG A 4 -16.55 51.41 21.76
C ARG A 4 -17.19 50.05 22.10
N LYS A 5 -18.46 50.05 22.55
CA LYS A 5 -19.20 48.83 22.93
C LYS A 5 -19.69 48.06 21.70
N THR A 6 -20.05 48.78 20.64
CA THR A 6 -20.48 48.18 19.35
C THR A 6 -19.31 47.52 18.60
N ILE A 7 -18.13 48.14 18.60
CA ILE A 7 -16.91 47.59 17.96
C ILE A 7 -16.41 46.35 18.72
N GLN A 8 -16.45 46.36 20.05
CA GLN A 8 -16.00 45.23 20.86
C GLN A 8 -16.88 43.97 20.71
N ASN A 9 -18.20 44.16 20.58
CA ASN A 9 -19.13 43.05 20.33
C ASN A 9 -19.01 42.51 18.90
N PHE A 10 -18.66 43.36 17.93
CA PHE A 10 -18.44 42.95 16.54
C PHE A 10 -17.15 42.11 16.41
N CYS A 11 -16.04 42.54 17.03
CA CYS A 11 -14.81 41.76 17.06
C CYS A 11 -14.97 40.40 17.76
N ALA A 12 -15.71 40.34 18.87
CA ALA A 12 -15.95 39.08 19.58
C ALA A 12 -16.75 38.06 18.73
N MET A 13 -17.73 38.53 17.94
CA MET A 13 -18.47 37.67 17.02
C MET A 13 -17.63 37.21 15.82
N VAL A 14 -16.83 38.11 15.24
CA VAL A 14 -15.93 37.77 14.12
C VAL A 14 -14.86 36.75 14.56
N ILE A 15 -14.33 36.88 15.78
CA ILE A 15 -13.38 35.92 16.36
C ILE A 15 -14.04 34.56 16.58
N TYR A 16 -15.28 34.49 17.09
CA TYR A 16 -15.98 33.22 17.30
C TYR A 16 -16.29 32.49 15.97
N ALA A 17 -16.66 33.23 14.92
CA ALA A 17 -16.90 32.68 13.59
C ALA A 17 -15.60 32.13 12.95
N ILE A 18 -14.47 32.81 13.11
CA ILE A 18 -13.17 32.36 12.57
C ILE A 18 -12.62 31.14 13.31
N VAL A 19 -12.80 31.07 14.64
CA VAL A 19 -12.36 29.92 15.45
C VAL A 19 -13.17 28.65 15.12
N SER A 20 -14.46 28.76 14.78
CA SER A 20 -15.26 27.60 14.37
C SER A 20 -14.87 27.00 13.01
N VAL A 21 -14.28 27.78 12.10
CA VAL A 21 -13.83 27.30 10.77
C VAL A 21 -12.51 26.51 10.86
N LEU A 22 -11.71 26.71 11.91
CA LEU A 22 -10.43 26.01 12.09
C LEU A 22 -10.53 24.60 12.68
N VAL A 23 -11.71 24.18 13.15
CA VAL A 23 -11.94 22.82 13.71
C VAL A 23 -12.74 21.98 12.70
N MET A 24 -12.39 22.07 11.41
CA MET A 24 -12.87 21.05 10.47
C MET A 24 -12.06 19.77 10.71
N PRO A 25 -12.70 18.65 11.08
CA PRO A 25 -12.00 17.37 11.12
C PRO A 25 -11.55 17.09 9.69
N SER A 26 -10.25 17.15 9.45
CA SER A 26 -9.67 16.74 8.17
C SER A 26 -9.97 15.26 8.01
N THR A 27 -10.96 14.91 7.21
CA THR A 27 -11.16 13.53 6.77
C THR A 27 -9.96 13.18 5.90
N ALA A 28 -8.97 12.50 6.48
CA ALA A 28 -7.92 11.90 5.70
C ALA A 28 -8.56 10.81 4.85
N PHE A 29 -8.69 11.05 3.54
CA PHE A 29 -8.88 9.95 2.60
C PHE A 29 -7.64 9.07 2.71
N SER A 30 -7.78 7.93 3.37
CA SER A 30 -6.72 6.93 3.43
C SER A 30 -6.62 6.33 2.05
N ILE A 31 -5.55 6.65 1.32
CA ILE A 31 -5.29 6.03 0.02
C ILE A 31 -4.76 4.63 0.31
N ALA A 32 -5.30 3.62 -0.38
CA ALA A 32 -4.84 2.25 -0.25
C ALA A 32 -3.31 2.16 -0.43
N GLU A 33 -2.65 1.50 0.51
CA GLU A 33 -1.21 1.26 0.51
C GLU A 33 -0.94 -0.23 0.32
N VAL A 34 -0.01 -0.57 -0.58
CA VAL A 34 0.44 -1.96 -0.79
C VAL A 34 1.92 -2.07 -0.44
N SER A 35 2.28 -3.11 0.32
CA SER A 35 3.62 -3.33 0.86
C SER A 35 4.01 -4.81 0.84
N VAL A 36 5.30 -5.09 1.02
CA VAL A 36 5.85 -6.45 1.18
C VAL A 36 6.23 -6.65 2.64
N GLN A 37 5.80 -7.77 3.23
CA GLN A 37 6.10 -8.13 4.61
C GLN A 37 6.66 -9.56 4.74
N PRO A 38 7.54 -9.81 5.72
CA PRO A 38 8.15 -8.81 6.61
C PRO A 38 9.16 -7.94 5.85
N ALA A 39 9.38 -6.71 6.32
CA ALA A 39 10.30 -5.77 5.67
C ALA A 39 11.78 -6.23 5.70
N VAL A 40 12.14 -7.05 6.68
CA VAL A 40 13.46 -7.67 6.83
C VAL A 40 13.26 -9.14 7.17
N ILE A 41 13.93 -10.00 6.42
CA ILE A 41 13.98 -11.45 6.67
C ILE A 41 15.39 -11.80 7.12
N LYS A 42 15.49 -12.56 8.22
CA LYS A 42 16.78 -13.12 8.65
C LYS A 42 17.26 -14.13 7.62
N SER A 43 18.56 -14.12 7.32
CA SER A 43 19.15 -15.07 6.36
C SER A 43 18.85 -16.52 6.77
N GLN A 44 18.26 -17.28 5.86
CA GLN A 44 17.97 -18.71 6.02
C GLN A 44 19.12 -19.56 5.45
N ALA A 45 19.12 -20.87 5.72
CA ALA A 45 20.10 -21.76 5.13
C ALA A 45 19.90 -21.90 3.62
N ILE A 46 20.98 -22.20 2.89
CA ILE A 46 20.88 -22.49 1.45
C ILE A 46 20.00 -23.74 1.27
N GLY A 47 19.07 -23.66 0.34
CA GLY A 47 18.07 -24.70 0.09
C GLY A 47 16.77 -24.55 0.88
N GLU A 48 16.74 -23.74 1.94
CA GLU A 48 15.50 -23.44 2.68
C GLU A 48 14.60 -22.46 1.92
N GLN A 49 13.32 -22.42 2.31
CA GLN A 49 12.33 -21.53 1.72
C GLN A 49 12.00 -20.36 2.64
N LEU A 50 11.84 -19.19 2.04
CA LEU A 50 11.31 -17.98 2.67
C LEU A 50 10.02 -17.56 2.00
N THR A 51 9.15 -16.92 2.78
CA THR A 51 7.87 -16.38 2.31
C THR A 51 7.82 -14.88 2.50
N VAL A 52 7.21 -14.19 1.55
CA VAL A 52 6.83 -12.79 1.66
C VAL A 52 5.36 -12.61 1.32
N GLU A 53 4.69 -11.78 2.09
CA GLU A 53 3.30 -11.39 1.89
C GLU A 53 3.25 -10.04 1.19
N VAL A 54 2.43 -9.94 0.14
CA VAL A 54 2.04 -8.65 -0.43
C VAL A 54 0.75 -8.24 0.27
N LYS A 55 0.81 -7.20 1.10
CA LYS A 55 -0.30 -6.75 1.96
C LYS A 55 -0.86 -5.43 1.48
N ILE A 56 -2.16 -5.27 1.63
CA ILE A 56 -2.89 -4.03 1.40
C ILE A 56 -3.42 -3.49 2.73
N THR A 57 -3.43 -2.17 2.86
CA THR A 57 -4.09 -1.45 3.97
C THR A 57 -4.89 -0.27 3.44
N GLY A 58 -6.06 0.01 4.01
CA GLY A 58 -6.93 1.11 3.57
C GLY A 58 -7.53 0.92 2.17
N GLY A 59 -7.70 -0.33 1.72
CA GLY A 59 -8.17 -0.73 0.39
C GLY A 59 -9.66 -1.04 0.27
N GLU A 60 -10.49 -0.65 1.23
CA GLU A 60 -11.93 -0.99 1.22
C GLU A 60 -12.57 -0.65 -0.14
N GLY A 61 -13.39 -1.56 -0.67
CA GLY A 61 -14.02 -1.40 -1.99
C GLY A 61 -13.16 -1.83 -3.18
N VAL A 62 -11.91 -2.26 -2.99
CA VAL A 62 -11.09 -2.86 -4.06
C VAL A 62 -11.69 -4.19 -4.51
N ALA A 63 -11.80 -4.33 -5.83
CA ALA A 63 -12.29 -5.53 -6.52
C ALA A 63 -11.16 -6.31 -7.21
N GLY A 64 -10.01 -5.68 -7.48
CA GLY A 64 -8.91 -6.37 -8.14
C GLY A 64 -7.56 -5.75 -7.84
N SER A 65 -6.51 -6.55 -8.02
CA SER A 65 -5.13 -6.09 -7.86
C SER A 65 -4.23 -6.71 -8.91
N GLN A 66 -3.24 -5.94 -9.34
CA GLN A 66 -2.08 -6.41 -10.08
C GLN A 66 -0.83 -5.81 -9.44
N PHE A 67 0.24 -6.58 -9.35
CA PHE A 67 1.54 -6.05 -8.94
C PHE A 67 2.68 -6.82 -9.58
N ILE A 68 3.89 -6.25 -9.45
CA ILE A 68 5.13 -6.89 -9.85
C ILE A 68 6.05 -7.02 -8.64
N LEU A 69 6.61 -8.22 -8.45
CA LEU A 69 7.74 -8.46 -7.57
C LEU A 69 9.01 -8.62 -8.39
N SER A 70 10.11 -7.98 -7.99
CA SER A 70 11.43 -8.29 -8.52
C SER A 70 12.40 -8.74 -7.45
N TYR A 71 13.28 -9.68 -7.79
CA TYR A 71 14.21 -10.33 -6.87
C TYR A 71 15.55 -10.62 -7.55
N ASP A 72 16.58 -10.88 -6.75
CA ASP A 72 17.91 -11.27 -7.22
C ASP A 72 17.95 -12.79 -7.48
N THR A 73 17.95 -13.18 -8.76
CA THR A 73 17.96 -14.59 -9.21
C THR A 73 19.21 -15.36 -8.81
N THR A 74 20.28 -14.67 -8.42
CA THR A 74 21.51 -15.32 -7.95
C THR A 74 21.51 -15.54 -6.43
N ALA A 75 20.54 -14.98 -5.70
CA ALA A 75 20.31 -15.27 -4.28
C ALA A 75 19.06 -16.12 -4.03
N LEU A 76 18.03 -15.96 -4.86
CA LEU A 76 16.71 -16.55 -4.64
C LEU A 76 16.19 -17.21 -5.92
N GLU A 77 15.48 -18.32 -5.74
CA GLU A 77 14.73 -19.01 -6.79
C GLU A 77 13.23 -18.88 -6.48
N TYR A 78 12.43 -18.42 -7.45
CA TYR A 78 10.98 -18.38 -7.31
C TYR A 78 10.40 -19.81 -7.25
N VAL A 79 9.56 -20.09 -6.25
CA VAL A 79 8.89 -21.39 -6.09
C VAL A 79 7.41 -21.29 -6.45
N SER A 80 6.69 -20.35 -5.84
CA SER A 80 5.26 -20.16 -6.08
C SER A 80 4.78 -18.81 -5.58
N ILE A 81 3.63 -18.36 -6.10
CA ILE A 81 2.82 -17.31 -5.50
C ILE A 81 1.40 -17.85 -5.37
N LYS A 82 0.77 -17.56 -4.23
CA LYS A 82 -0.60 -17.99 -3.93
C LYS A 82 -1.43 -16.79 -3.55
N ILE A 83 -2.70 -16.83 -3.93
CA ILE A 83 -3.68 -15.84 -3.51
C ILE A 83 -3.75 -15.74 -1.98
N GLY A 84 -3.89 -14.51 -1.47
CA GLY A 84 -4.11 -14.23 -0.05
C GLY A 84 -5.59 -14.18 0.34
N ASP A 85 -5.87 -13.63 1.51
CA ASP A 85 -7.20 -13.65 2.14
C ASP A 85 -8.01 -12.36 1.93
N TYR A 86 -7.47 -11.41 1.16
CA TYR A 86 -8.06 -10.08 1.03
C TYR A 86 -9.43 -10.09 0.35
N LEU A 87 -9.61 -10.94 -0.66
CA LEU A 87 -10.90 -11.17 -1.34
C LEU A 87 -11.46 -12.51 -0.84
N PRO A 88 -12.38 -12.53 0.15
CA PRO A 88 -12.83 -13.74 0.83
C PRO A 88 -13.95 -14.48 0.04
N PHE A 89 -13.81 -14.59 -1.28
CA PHE A 89 -14.76 -15.22 -2.18
C PHE A 89 -14.05 -15.77 -3.41
N ASP A 90 -14.76 -16.51 -4.26
CA ASP A 90 -14.20 -17.03 -5.51
C ASP A 90 -13.78 -15.89 -6.44
N VAL A 91 -12.54 -15.95 -6.93
CA VAL A 91 -11.92 -14.91 -7.78
C VAL A 91 -11.46 -15.47 -9.11
N PHE A 92 -11.13 -14.56 -10.02
CA PHE A 92 -10.37 -14.85 -11.23
C PHE A 92 -8.89 -14.56 -10.96
N GLU A 93 -8.10 -15.62 -10.82
CA GLU A 93 -6.64 -15.54 -10.73
C GLU A 93 -6.03 -15.64 -12.13
N VAL A 94 -5.14 -14.69 -12.47
CA VAL A 94 -4.32 -14.80 -13.66
C VAL A 94 -3.10 -15.65 -13.31
N PRO A 95 -2.79 -16.72 -14.06
CA PRO A 95 -1.60 -17.53 -13.81
C PRO A 95 -0.35 -16.64 -13.71
N PRO A 96 0.51 -16.85 -12.70
CA PRO A 96 1.68 -16.00 -12.51
C PRO A 96 2.63 -16.09 -13.70
N GLU A 97 3.07 -14.93 -14.18
CA GLU A 97 4.11 -14.82 -15.19
C GLU A 97 5.43 -14.53 -14.47
N ALA A 98 6.37 -15.47 -14.51
CA ALA A 98 7.67 -15.34 -13.84
C ALA A 98 8.82 -15.58 -14.82
N SER A 99 9.66 -14.57 -15.03
CA SER A 99 10.87 -14.65 -15.87
C SER A 99 11.93 -13.67 -15.36
N ASP A 100 13.21 -14.05 -15.45
CA ASP A 100 14.36 -13.17 -15.21
C ASP A 100 14.31 -12.32 -13.94
N GLY A 101 13.91 -12.93 -12.82
CA GLY A 101 13.85 -12.23 -11.54
C GLY A 101 12.64 -11.31 -11.38
N VAL A 102 11.64 -11.42 -12.26
CA VAL A 102 10.40 -10.65 -12.23
C VAL A 102 9.21 -11.60 -12.14
N ILE A 103 8.23 -11.28 -11.29
CA ILE A 103 6.96 -12.00 -11.14
C ILE A 103 5.84 -10.98 -11.30
N ARG A 104 4.97 -11.18 -12.29
CA ARG A 104 3.71 -10.46 -12.44
C ARG A 104 2.58 -11.32 -11.93
N TYR A 105 1.72 -10.75 -11.09
CA TYR A 105 0.58 -11.44 -10.52
C TYR A 105 -0.64 -10.53 -10.52
N ALA A 106 -1.81 -11.11 -10.82
CA ALA A 106 -3.07 -10.38 -10.85
C ALA A 106 -4.24 -11.25 -10.40
N VAL A 107 -5.15 -10.64 -9.65
CA VAL A 107 -6.40 -11.25 -9.17
C VAL A 107 -7.53 -10.26 -9.34
N ALA A 108 -8.69 -10.72 -9.79
CA ALA A 108 -9.91 -9.92 -9.91
C ALA A 108 -11.13 -10.62 -9.33
N ALA A 109 -11.98 -9.86 -8.65
CA ALA A 109 -13.27 -10.31 -8.16
C ALA A 109 -14.28 -10.46 -9.31
N PRO A 110 -15.30 -11.32 -9.16
CA PRO A 110 -16.48 -11.30 -10.01
C PRO A 110 -17.19 -9.96 -9.95
N ARG A 111 -17.90 -9.62 -11.03
CA ARG A 111 -18.63 -8.35 -11.14
C ARG A 111 -19.56 -8.16 -9.94
N GLY A 112 -19.49 -6.98 -9.32
CA GLY A 112 -20.33 -6.61 -8.17
C GLY A 112 -19.85 -7.17 -6.83
N LYS A 113 -18.71 -7.88 -6.78
CA LYS A 113 -18.06 -8.29 -5.53
C LYS A 113 -16.90 -7.35 -5.21
N LEU A 114 -16.91 -6.78 -4.01
CA LEU A 114 -15.89 -5.87 -3.49
C LEU A 114 -15.37 -6.40 -2.16
N SER A 115 -14.12 -6.05 -1.83
CA SER A 115 -13.62 -6.27 -0.48
C SER A 115 -14.36 -5.39 0.52
N GLU A 116 -14.98 -6.01 1.53
CA GLU A 116 -15.46 -5.34 2.75
C GLU A 116 -14.31 -5.10 3.75
N LYS A 117 -13.15 -5.73 3.53
CA LYS A 117 -11.95 -5.52 4.34
C LYS A 117 -11.17 -4.33 3.78
N ALA A 118 -10.73 -3.44 4.67
CA ALA A 118 -9.74 -2.42 4.31
C ALA A 118 -8.32 -3.01 4.21
N ASP A 119 -8.01 -4.01 5.03
CA ASP A 119 -6.68 -4.55 5.19
C ASP A 119 -6.66 -6.07 4.94
N GLY A 120 -5.56 -6.60 4.42
CA GLY A 120 -5.37 -8.03 4.25
C GLY A 120 -4.18 -8.41 3.40
N ILE A 121 -4.10 -9.69 3.03
CA ILE A 121 -3.03 -10.23 2.19
C ILE A 121 -3.57 -10.39 0.76
N LEU A 122 -2.93 -9.73 -0.20
CA LEU A 122 -3.23 -9.90 -1.62
C LEU A 122 -2.66 -11.23 -2.14
N ALA A 123 -1.42 -11.54 -1.76
CA ALA A 123 -0.73 -12.76 -2.16
C ALA A 123 0.41 -13.12 -1.22
N THR A 124 0.80 -14.40 -1.22
CA THR A 124 2.01 -14.90 -0.55
C THR A 124 2.95 -15.51 -1.59
N ALA A 125 4.14 -14.94 -1.75
CA ALA A 125 5.19 -15.47 -2.62
C ALA A 125 6.22 -16.27 -1.82
N THR A 126 6.63 -17.41 -2.35
CA THR A 126 7.60 -18.33 -1.75
C THR A 126 8.84 -18.40 -2.63
N PHE A 127 10.00 -18.27 -2.00
CA PHE A 127 11.31 -18.32 -2.64
C PHE A 127 12.20 -19.34 -1.95
N LYS A 128 13.05 -20.02 -2.70
CA LYS A 128 14.12 -20.86 -2.17
C LYS A 128 15.44 -20.07 -2.15
N VAL A 129 16.22 -20.23 -1.09
CA VAL A 129 17.52 -19.57 -0.95
C VAL A 129 18.59 -20.32 -1.73
N LEU A 130 19.25 -19.63 -2.66
CA LEU A 130 20.37 -20.15 -3.45
C LEU A 130 21.72 -19.74 -2.87
N ASP A 131 21.82 -18.53 -2.32
CA ASP A 131 23.06 -17.98 -1.77
C ASP A 131 22.80 -17.06 -0.56
N LYS A 132 23.73 -17.06 0.40
CA LYS A 132 23.68 -16.23 1.61
C LYS A 132 24.32 -14.88 1.37
N LYS A 133 23.61 -14.03 0.63
CA LYS A 133 24.00 -12.64 0.41
C LYS A 133 22.86 -11.68 0.65
N LYS A 134 23.20 -10.40 0.80
CA LYS A 134 22.21 -9.33 0.96
C LYS A 134 21.47 -9.13 -0.36
N SER A 135 20.16 -9.37 -0.34
CA SER A 135 19.28 -9.19 -1.50
C SER A 135 18.01 -8.44 -1.10
N THR A 136 17.25 -7.98 -2.10
CA THR A 136 16.03 -7.21 -1.88
C THR A 136 14.94 -7.71 -2.82
N ILE A 137 13.75 -7.98 -2.25
CA ILE A 137 12.53 -8.18 -3.02
C ILE A 137 11.83 -6.83 -3.12
N LYS A 138 11.60 -6.35 -4.34
CA LYS A 138 10.98 -5.04 -4.60
C LYS A 138 9.57 -5.22 -5.13
N LEU A 139 8.65 -4.44 -4.60
CA LEU A 139 7.30 -4.30 -5.13
C LEU A 139 7.24 -3.09 -6.07
N THR A 140 6.77 -3.31 -7.30
CA THR A 140 6.61 -2.26 -8.30
C THR A 140 5.29 -2.42 -9.05
N GLN A 141 4.87 -1.36 -9.76
CA GLN A 141 3.71 -1.35 -10.66
C GLN A 141 2.44 -1.96 -10.05
N VAL A 142 2.09 -1.54 -8.84
CA VAL A 142 0.82 -1.88 -8.21
C VAL A 142 -0.30 -1.14 -8.93
N LYS A 143 -1.33 -1.89 -9.31
CA LYS A 143 -2.61 -1.38 -9.77
C LYS A 143 -3.70 -1.99 -8.92
N LEU A 144 -4.61 -1.16 -8.44
CA LEU A 144 -5.82 -1.60 -7.75
C LEU A 144 -7.01 -1.19 -8.60
N ALA A 145 -8.01 -2.05 -8.68
CA ALA A 145 -9.25 -1.79 -9.41
C ALA A 145 -10.42 -1.75 -8.44
N ASP A 146 -11.35 -0.82 -8.64
CA ASP A 146 -12.63 -0.80 -7.92
C ASP A 146 -13.68 -1.69 -8.58
N GLY A 147 -14.91 -1.65 -8.07
CA GLY A 147 -16.05 -2.40 -8.58
C GLY A 147 -16.48 -2.11 -10.01
N ASN A 148 -16.05 -0.97 -10.57
CA ASN A 148 -16.33 -0.59 -11.95
C ASN A 148 -15.20 -1.02 -12.91
N ALA A 149 -14.19 -1.73 -12.39
CA ALA A 149 -12.95 -2.04 -13.08
C ALA A 149 -12.16 -0.78 -13.49
N GLU A 150 -12.40 0.34 -12.82
CA GLU A 150 -11.59 1.55 -12.96
C GLU A 150 -10.37 1.46 -12.04
N GLU A 151 -9.23 1.99 -12.50
CA GLU A 151 -8.02 2.03 -11.68
C GLU A 151 -8.25 2.97 -10.49
N SER A 152 -8.33 2.40 -9.28
CA SER A 152 -8.41 3.19 -8.06
C SER A 152 -7.06 3.84 -7.78
N ALA A 153 -7.07 5.08 -7.31
CA ALA A 153 -5.85 5.75 -6.85
C ALA A 153 -5.17 4.88 -5.78
N SER A 154 -3.99 4.34 -6.08
CA SER A 154 -3.17 3.57 -5.14
C SER A 154 -1.86 4.30 -4.89
N ARG A 155 -1.44 4.39 -3.62
CA ARG A 155 -0.17 5.02 -3.24
C ARG A 155 0.82 3.90 -2.95
N LEU A 156 1.77 3.68 -3.85
CA LEU A 156 2.96 2.89 -3.53
C LEU A 156 3.69 3.57 -2.36
N LYS A 157 3.96 2.85 -1.25
CA LYS A 157 4.94 3.30 -0.25
C LYS A 157 6.33 3.20 -0.87
N ARG A 158 6.67 4.12 -1.78
CA ARG A 158 8.07 4.44 -2.03
C ARG A 158 8.62 4.92 -0.70
N LEU A 159 9.59 4.19 -0.16
CA LEU A 159 10.44 4.61 0.95
C LEU A 159 10.69 6.12 0.85
N ALA A 160 10.29 6.85 1.88
CA ALA A 160 10.48 8.29 2.04
C ALA A 160 11.96 8.66 2.25
N ASN A 161 12.81 8.32 1.29
CA ASN A 161 14.19 8.79 1.15
C ASN A 161 14.35 9.09 -0.34
N GLN A 162 14.60 10.29 -0.84
CA GLN A 162 15.23 11.48 -0.29
C GLN A 162 14.64 12.68 -1.04
N MET A 163 14.16 13.72 -0.36
CA MET A 163 14.18 15.11 -0.81
C MET A 163 13.52 15.98 0.28
N ASN A 164 14.32 16.89 0.85
CA ASN A 164 13.96 17.98 1.77
C ASN A 164 14.32 17.83 3.26
N GLN A 165 15.61 17.62 3.54
CA GLN A 165 16.27 18.49 4.52
C GLN A 165 17.45 19.20 3.87
N PRO A 166 17.45 20.54 3.76
CA PRO A 166 18.69 21.29 3.80
C PRO A 166 19.14 21.34 5.27
N GLN A 167 19.91 20.34 5.71
CA GLN A 167 20.70 20.50 6.93
C GLN A 167 21.82 21.48 6.61
N ARG A 168 21.64 22.73 7.06
CA ARG A 168 22.74 23.65 7.28
C ARG A 168 23.68 23.00 8.29
N TYR A 169 24.92 22.75 7.88
CA TYR A 169 26.01 22.52 8.80
C TYR A 169 26.37 23.86 9.44
N VAL A 170 26.28 23.93 10.76
CA VAL A 170 27.21 24.71 11.60
C VAL A 170 28.19 23.69 12.16
#